data_AF-A0A820JY35-F1
#
_entry.id   AF-A0A820JY35-F1
#
_cell.length_a   1.000
_cell.length_b   1.000
_cell.length_c   1.000
_cell.angle_alpha   90.00
_cell.angle_beta   90.00
_cell.angle_gamma   90.00
#
_symmetry.space_group_name_H-M   'P 1'
#
loop_
_entity.id
_entity.type
_entity.pdbx_description
1 polymer ?
#
loop_
_entity_poly.entity_id
_entity_poly.type
_entity_poly.pdbx_seq_one_letter_code
_entity_poly.pdbx_strand_id
1 'polypeptide(L)'
;MSNKIKIIPRNILRLLGQLQVFNIASNQIRAIPNGLACGGAHLHTFYYSENPLITSKCITCQRFNFTLVELALRAVIKYRIPYDFNIIPRTLCFLLADYETCAHCALPCLTNFGEIIVPRQLSANGITVHVTAANQSFSVPVQERYCSIKCFNYGLKRAGMTQMAV
;
A
#
# COMPACT_ATOMS: atom_id res chain seq x y z
N MET A 1 13.50 13.98 17.32
CA MET A 1 12.60 15.05 16.86
C MET A 1 11.29 14.38 16.47
N SER A 2 10.16 14.78 17.06
CA SER A 2 8.84 14.23 16.72
C SER A 2 8.21 15.03 15.57
N ASN A 3 7.64 14.32 14.61
CA ASN A 3 6.93 14.90 13.48
C ASN A 3 5.42 14.56 13.58
N LYS A 4 4.58 15.19 12.75
CA LYS A 4 3.13 14.98 12.72
C LYS A 4 2.66 14.26 11.46
N ILE A 5 3.53 13.45 10.84
CA ILE A 5 3.19 12.74 9.60
C ILE A 5 2.16 11.67 9.92
N LYS A 6 1.04 11.68 9.18
CA LYS A 6 -0.06 10.73 9.34
C LYS A 6 -0.12 9.70 8.22
N ILE A 7 0.34 10.07 7.03
CA ILE A 7 0.19 9.29 5.79
C ILE A 7 1.55 9.20 5.11
N ILE A 8 1.95 7.99 4.74
CA ILE A 8 3.10 7.76 3.87
C ILE A 8 2.61 7.79 2.42
N PRO A 9 3.25 8.55 1.52
CA PRO A 9 2.89 8.52 0.11
C PRO A 9 3.03 7.10 -0.45
N ARG A 10 1.99 6.65 -1.13
CA ARG A 10 1.80 5.24 -1.50
C ARG A 10 2.86 4.71 -2.45
N ASN A 11 3.37 5.59 -3.31
CA ASN A 11 4.36 5.27 -4.34
C ASN A 11 5.78 5.69 -3.95
N ILE A 12 6.02 6.05 -2.68
CA ILE A 12 7.30 6.64 -2.26
C ILE A 12 8.48 5.72 -2.58
N LEU A 13 8.33 4.42 -2.42
CA LEU A 13 9.39 3.46 -2.75
C LEU A 13 9.59 3.24 -4.25
N ARG A 14 8.52 3.35 -5.03
CA ARG A 14 8.63 3.29 -6.49
C ARG A 14 9.38 4.51 -7.02
N LEU A 15 9.16 5.67 -6.40
CA LEU A 15 9.84 6.92 -6.75
C LEU A 15 11.28 6.97 -6.22
N LEU A 16 11.53 6.35 -5.07
CA LEU A 16 12.83 6.34 -4.40
C LEU A 16 13.47 4.94 -4.49
N GLY A 17 13.72 4.46 -5.71
CA GLY A 17 14.23 3.11 -5.94
C GLY A 17 15.58 2.81 -5.26
N GLN A 18 16.37 3.84 -4.96
CA GLN A 18 17.68 3.73 -4.29
C GLN A 18 17.62 3.93 -2.76
N LEU A 19 16.43 4.08 -2.17
CA LEU A 19 16.30 4.34 -0.74
C LEU A 19 16.71 3.11 0.07
N GLN A 20 17.77 3.24 0.88
CA GLN A 20 18.28 2.15 1.73
C GLN A 20 17.82 2.22 3.18
N VAL A 21 17.64 3.44 3.70
CA VAL A 21 17.22 3.68 5.08
C VAL A 21 15.99 4.57 5.05
N PHE A 22 14.94 4.14 5.76
CA PHE A 22 13.72 4.93 5.90
C PHE A 22 13.32 5.02 7.37
N ASN A 23 13.43 6.24 7.91
CA ASN A 23 13.09 6.53 9.29
C ASN A 23 11.81 7.35 9.35
N ILE A 24 10.76 6.75 9.89
CA ILE A 24 9.47 7.39 10.15
C ILE A 24 9.15 7.39 11.65
N ALA A 25 10.13 7.14 12.52
CA ALA A 25 9.93 7.09 13.96
C ALA A 25 9.36 8.41 14.51
N SER A 26 8.66 8.32 15.64
CA SER A 26 8.07 9.47 16.36
C SER A 26 7.12 10.29 15.48
N ASN A 27 6.13 9.62 14.88
CA ASN A 27 5.11 10.21 14.00
C ASN A 27 3.68 9.75 14.41
N GLN A 28 2.69 10.01 13.56
CA GLN A 28 1.27 9.67 13.78
C GLN A 28 0.76 8.65 12.76
N ILE A 29 1.64 7.77 12.28
CA ILE A 29 1.33 6.78 11.25
C ILE A 29 0.56 5.63 11.89
N ARG A 30 -0.53 5.23 11.24
CA ARG A 30 -1.40 4.15 11.73
C ARG A 30 -1.20 2.82 10.99
N ALA A 31 -0.79 2.88 9.73
CA ALA A 31 -0.54 1.73 8.88
C ALA A 31 0.47 2.06 7.78
N ILE A 32 1.13 1.02 7.28
CA ILE A 32 2.19 1.09 6.27
C ILE A 32 1.63 0.69 4.90
N PRO A 33 1.92 1.43 3.81
CA PRO A 33 1.50 1.02 2.47
C PRO A 33 2.07 -0.34 2.06
N ASN A 34 1.31 -1.14 1.31
CA ASN A 34 1.76 -2.47 0.87
C ASN A 34 3.04 -2.44 0.04
N GLY A 35 3.29 -1.35 -0.71
CA GLY A 35 4.54 -1.16 -1.45
C GLY A 35 5.79 -1.28 -0.57
N LEU A 36 5.73 -0.87 0.71
CA LEU A 36 6.82 -1.02 1.69
C LEU A 36 7.06 -2.49 2.08
N ALA A 37 5.97 -3.26 2.14
CA ALA A 37 5.99 -4.63 2.62
C ALA A 37 6.20 -5.67 1.50
N CYS A 38 6.30 -5.26 0.23
CA CYS A 38 6.47 -6.17 -0.91
C CYS A 38 7.83 -6.05 -1.62
N GLY A 39 8.85 -5.43 -0.99
CA GLY A 39 10.24 -5.54 -1.44
C GLY A 39 10.59 -4.76 -2.71
N GLY A 40 9.84 -3.71 -3.04
CA GLY A 40 10.09 -2.89 -4.24
C GLY A 40 11.23 -1.87 -4.13
N ALA A 41 11.95 -1.81 -3.01
CA ALA A 41 13.04 -0.87 -2.79
C ALA A 41 14.29 -1.62 -2.29
N HIS A 42 15.46 -1.07 -2.58
CA HIS A 42 16.73 -1.43 -1.93
C HIS A 42 16.76 -1.04 -0.44
N LEU A 43 15.61 -1.07 0.23
CA LEU A 43 15.43 -0.67 1.61
C LEU A 43 15.97 -1.78 2.51
N HIS A 44 17.05 -1.49 3.23
CA HIS A 44 17.67 -2.41 4.16
C HIS A 44 17.25 -2.13 5.60
N THR A 45 16.95 -0.87 5.92
CA THR A 45 16.73 -0.43 7.30
C THR A 45 15.45 0.38 7.42
N PHE A 46 14.56 -0.04 8.31
CA PHE A 46 13.28 0.64 8.55
C PHE A 46 13.07 0.90 10.05
N TYR A 47 12.87 2.18 10.39
CA TYR A 47 12.55 2.63 11.75
C TYR A 47 11.13 3.17 11.79
N TYR A 48 10.27 2.58 12.63
CA TYR A 48 8.87 3.02 12.79
C TYR A 48 8.43 3.24 14.24
N SER A 49 9.34 3.14 15.21
CA SER A 49 9.04 3.28 16.63
C SER A 49 8.26 4.56 16.94
N GLU A 50 7.51 4.57 18.04
CA GLU A 50 6.77 5.75 18.49
C GLU A 50 5.73 6.25 17.46
N ASN A 51 5.08 5.31 16.76
CA ASN A 51 3.89 5.57 15.95
C ASN A 51 2.68 4.84 16.53
N PRO A 52 1.46 5.43 16.47
CA PRO A 52 0.22 4.81 16.94
C PRO A 52 -0.32 3.78 15.92
N LEU A 53 0.47 2.74 15.67
CA LEU A 53 0.16 1.67 14.73
C LEU A 53 -1.09 0.88 15.16
N ILE A 54 -1.99 0.62 14.21
CA ILE A 54 -3.16 -0.21 14.44
C ILE A 54 -2.73 -1.67 14.61
N THR A 55 -3.24 -2.36 15.62
CA THR A 55 -2.92 -3.77 15.88
C THR A 55 -4.00 -4.73 15.39
N SER A 56 -5.25 -4.26 15.28
CA SER A 56 -6.39 -5.05 14.81
C SER A 56 -6.42 -5.16 13.29
N LYS A 57 -6.76 -6.34 12.78
CA LYS A 57 -7.14 -6.51 11.37
C LYS A 57 -8.47 -5.80 11.12
N CYS A 58 -8.60 -5.07 10.02
CA CYS A 58 -9.87 -4.42 9.67
C CYS A 58 -10.03 -4.20 8.16
N ILE A 59 -11.28 -4.10 7.71
CA ILE A 59 -11.64 -3.66 6.37
C ILE A 59 -11.75 -2.13 6.41
N THR A 60 -11.01 -1.42 5.58
CA THR A 60 -11.03 0.06 5.51
C THR A 60 -11.78 0.57 4.29
N CYS A 61 -11.93 -0.25 3.24
CA CYS A 61 -12.59 0.14 2.01
C CYS A 61 -13.13 -1.08 1.26
N GLN A 62 -14.31 -0.95 0.66
CA GLN A 62 -14.88 -1.94 -0.24
C GLN A 62 -15.61 -1.24 -1.40
N ARG A 63 -14.85 -0.79 -2.41
CA ARG A 63 -15.38 -0.06 -3.57
C ARG A 63 -15.04 -0.80 -4.86
N PHE A 64 -16.04 -1.33 -5.55
CA PHE A 64 -15.85 -2.08 -6.80
C PHE A 64 -16.74 -1.58 -7.96
N ASN A 65 -17.23 -0.33 -7.85
CA ASN A 65 -18.04 0.30 -8.88
C ASN A 65 -17.13 1.01 -9.89
N PHE A 66 -16.58 0.25 -10.84
CA PHE A 66 -15.65 0.78 -11.84
C PHE A 66 -16.37 1.66 -12.87
N THR A 67 -15.87 2.87 -13.09
CA THR A 67 -16.29 3.72 -14.20
C THR A 67 -15.58 3.32 -15.49
N LEU A 68 -16.10 3.76 -16.65
CA LEU A 68 -15.38 3.58 -17.93
C LEU A 68 -13.98 4.21 -17.90
N VAL A 69 -13.84 5.38 -17.26
CA VAL A 69 -12.55 6.05 -17.07
C VAL A 69 -11.60 5.13 -16.30
N GLU A 70 -12.01 4.61 -15.15
CA GLU A 70 -11.21 3.70 -14.33
C GLU A 70 -10.80 2.45 -15.12
N LEU A 71 -11.71 1.83 -15.88
CA LEU A 71 -11.38 0.68 -16.74
C LEU A 71 -10.36 1.04 -17.83
N ALA A 72 -10.50 2.21 -18.46
CA ALA A 72 -9.55 2.70 -19.47
C ALA A 72 -8.16 2.94 -18.87
N LEU A 73 -8.08 3.61 -17.71
CA LEU A 73 -6.81 3.85 -17.02
C LEU A 73 -6.10 2.54 -16.65
N ARG A 74 -6.85 1.53 -16.19
CA ARG A 74 -6.30 0.19 -15.92
C ARG A 74 -5.76 -0.47 -17.17
N ALA A 75 -6.43 -0.33 -18.31
CA ALA A 75 -5.96 -0.85 -19.59
C ALA A 75 -4.65 -0.16 -20.00
N VAL A 76 -4.58 1.17 -19.90
CA VAL A 76 -3.36 1.95 -20.17
C VAL A 76 -2.18 1.43 -19.36
N ILE A 77 -2.35 1.26 -18.04
CA ILE A 77 -1.30 0.73 -17.16
C ILE A 77 -0.95 -0.72 -17.51
N LYS A 78 -1.96 -1.59 -17.64
CA LYS A 78 -1.78 -3.03 -17.87
C LYS A 78 -1.03 -3.33 -19.17
N TYR A 79 -1.38 -2.63 -20.25
CA TYR A 79 -0.80 -2.81 -21.57
C TYR A 79 0.36 -1.85 -21.84
N ARG A 80 0.78 -1.06 -20.84
CA ARG A 80 1.86 -0.06 -20.93
C ARG A 80 1.68 0.88 -22.14
N ILE A 81 0.45 1.31 -22.36
CA ILE A 81 0.12 2.23 -23.45
C ILE A 81 0.83 3.57 -23.17
N PRO A 82 1.64 4.11 -24.09
CA PRO A 82 2.30 5.39 -23.90
C PRO A 82 1.29 6.52 -23.71
N TYR A 83 1.59 7.43 -22.77
CA TYR A 83 0.80 8.64 -22.53
C TYR A 83 1.70 9.75 -22.00
N ASP A 84 1.31 11.00 -22.24
CA ASP A 84 1.92 12.18 -21.65
C ASP A 84 0.90 13.31 -21.54
N PHE A 85 1.33 14.47 -21.04
CA PHE A 85 0.48 15.66 -20.91
C PHE A 85 0.07 16.31 -22.25
N ASN A 86 0.64 15.87 -23.38
CA ASN A 86 0.31 16.31 -24.73
C ASN A 86 -0.75 15.40 -25.38
N ILE A 87 -0.84 14.13 -24.96
CA ILE A 87 -1.78 13.13 -25.48
C ILE A 87 -3.11 13.15 -24.71
N ILE A 88 -3.05 13.25 -23.37
CA ILE A 88 -4.24 13.21 -22.51
C ILE A 88 -4.25 14.36 -21.49
N PRO A 89 -5.43 14.74 -20.98
CA PRO A 89 -5.55 15.74 -19.93
C PRO A 89 -4.66 15.45 -18.71
N ARG A 90 -4.07 16.51 -18.15
CA ARG A 90 -3.15 16.43 -17.01
C ARG A 90 -3.73 15.69 -15.80
N THR A 91 -5.04 15.82 -15.57
CA THR A 91 -5.75 15.10 -14.51
C THR A 91 -5.68 13.58 -14.68
N LEU A 92 -5.75 13.07 -15.91
CA LEU A 92 -5.63 11.64 -16.19
C LEU A 92 -4.18 11.14 -16.02
N CYS A 93 -3.19 11.93 -16.43
CA CYS A 93 -1.78 11.62 -16.16
C CYS A 93 -1.50 11.45 -14.67
N PHE A 94 -2.07 12.30 -13.81
CA PHE A 94 -1.91 12.17 -12.36
C PHE A 94 -2.54 10.88 -11.82
N LEU A 95 -3.73 10.50 -12.31
CA LEU A 95 -4.35 9.24 -11.91
C LEU A 95 -3.52 8.02 -12.36
N LEU A 96 -2.94 8.07 -13.56
CA LEU A 96 -2.05 7.01 -14.06
C LEU A 96 -0.73 6.94 -13.30
N ALA A 97 -0.28 8.04 -12.72
CA ALA A 97 0.91 8.10 -11.89
C ALA A 97 0.64 7.66 -10.44
N ASP A 98 -0.55 7.87 -9.89
CA ASP A 98 -0.85 7.61 -8.48
C ASP A 98 -1.67 6.34 -8.23
N TYR A 99 -1.02 5.17 -8.30
CA TYR A 99 -1.67 3.89 -8.02
C TYR A 99 -0.79 2.93 -7.23
N GLU A 100 -1.42 2.13 -6.36
CA GLU A 100 -0.78 0.94 -5.77
C GLU A 100 -1.15 -0.31 -6.55
N THR A 101 -0.32 -1.34 -6.44
CA THR A 101 -0.60 -2.64 -7.03
C THR A 101 -1.42 -3.51 -6.08
N CYS A 102 -2.31 -4.32 -6.66
CA CYS A 102 -3.07 -5.33 -5.96
C CYS A 102 -2.16 -6.32 -5.24
N ALA A 103 -2.40 -6.56 -3.95
CA ALA A 103 -1.62 -7.50 -3.15
C ALA A 103 -1.77 -8.97 -3.60
N HIS A 104 -2.76 -9.27 -4.45
CA HIS A 104 -2.99 -10.63 -4.98
C HIS A 104 -2.47 -10.84 -6.41
N CYS A 105 -2.72 -9.90 -7.33
CA CYS A 105 -2.46 -10.09 -8.77
C CYS A 105 -1.59 -9.00 -9.40
N ALA A 106 -1.03 -8.09 -8.60
CA ALA A 106 -0.21 -6.95 -9.03
C ALA A 106 -0.86 -5.94 -10.00
N LEU A 107 -2.12 -6.13 -10.42
CA LEU A 107 -2.85 -5.15 -11.24
C LEU A 107 -3.08 -3.83 -10.47
N PRO A 108 -3.19 -2.69 -11.16
CA PRO A 108 -3.36 -1.39 -10.52
C PRO A 108 -4.70 -1.27 -9.75
N CYS A 109 -4.58 -0.72 -8.55
CA CYS A 109 -5.66 -0.21 -7.71
C CYS A 109 -5.63 1.32 -7.78
N LEU A 110 -6.53 1.89 -8.58
CA LEU A 110 -6.69 3.33 -8.81
C LEU A 110 -7.75 3.87 -7.83
N THR A 111 -8.93 4.30 -8.30
CA THR A 111 -9.93 4.93 -7.45
C THR A 111 -10.88 3.93 -6.78
N ASN A 112 -11.12 2.77 -7.42
CA ASN A 112 -12.02 1.74 -6.93
C ASN A 112 -11.22 0.49 -6.52
N PHE A 113 -11.22 0.18 -5.23
CA PHE A 113 -10.53 -0.96 -4.65
C PHE A 113 -11.16 -1.42 -3.34
N GLY A 114 -10.86 -2.66 -2.96
CA GLY A 114 -10.96 -3.12 -1.58
C GLY A 114 -9.66 -2.84 -0.83
N GLU A 115 -9.73 -2.47 0.43
CA GLU A 115 -8.54 -2.26 1.28
C GLU A 115 -8.78 -2.89 2.65
N ILE A 116 -7.76 -3.59 3.14
CA ILE A 116 -7.70 -4.14 4.49
C ILE A 116 -6.40 -3.70 5.14
N ILE A 117 -6.42 -3.62 6.48
CA ILE A 117 -5.21 -3.52 7.29
C ILE A 117 -4.96 -4.88 7.92
N VAL A 118 -3.77 -5.43 7.69
CA VAL A 118 -3.36 -6.72 8.25
C VAL A 118 -1.91 -6.67 8.74
N PRO A 119 -1.59 -7.32 9.88
CA PRO A 119 -0.23 -7.38 10.37
C PRO A 119 0.63 -8.26 9.45
N ARG A 120 1.77 -7.73 8.99
CA ARG A 120 2.76 -8.43 8.16
C ARG A 120 4.16 -8.28 8.74
N GLN A 121 4.93 -9.37 8.70
CA GLN A 121 6.36 -9.32 9.00
C GLN A 121 7.13 -8.74 7.81
N LEU A 122 7.92 -7.69 8.07
CA LEU A 122 8.77 -7.07 7.04
C LEU A 122 10.11 -7.81 6.85
N SER A 123 10.57 -8.57 7.86
CA SER A 123 11.84 -9.30 7.82
C SER A 123 11.90 -10.38 6.74
N ALA A 124 10.75 -10.88 6.28
CA ALA A 124 10.66 -11.87 5.19
C ALA A 124 11.24 -11.37 3.85
N ASN A 125 11.45 -10.05 3.70
CA ASN A 125 11.99 -9.44 2.48
C ASN A 125 13.43 -8.94 2.62
N GLY A 126 14.17 -9.37 3.65
CA GLY A 126 15.54 -8.89 3.89
C GLY A 126 15.63 -7.46 4.47
N ILE A 127 14.50 -6.86 4.83
CA ILE A 127 14.45 -5.55 5.51
C ILE A 127 14.74 -5.78 6.99
N THR A 128 15.80 -5.15 7.50
CA THR A 128 16.12 -5.10 8.92
C THR A 128 15.25 -4.04 9.58
N VAL A 129 14.43 -4.49 10.52
CA VAL A 129 13.51 -3.65 11.28
C VAL A 129 14.12 -3.34 12.63
N HIS A 130 14.25 -2.05 12.95
CA HIS A 130 14.72 -1.62 14.25
C HIS A 130 13.56 -1.07 15.07
N VAL A 131 13.29 -1.73 16.20
CA VAL A 131 12.33 -1.29 17.22
C VAL A 131 13.12 -1.00 18.49
N THR A 132 13.03 0.22 18.99
CA THR A 132 13.75 0.67 20.19
C THR A 132 13.17 0.13 21.50
N ALA A 133 11.98 -0.48 21.47
CA ALA A 133 11.33 -1.06 22.63
C ALA A 133 11.43 -2.59 22.65
N ALA A 134 11.87 -3.14 23.78
CA ALA A 134 12.28 -4.54 23.97
C ALA A 134 11.19 -5.62 23.78
N ASN A 135 9.94 -5.29 23.45
CA ASN A 135 8.83 -6.26 23.49
C ASN A 135 7.70 -5.97 22.48
N GLN A 136 8.01 -5.74 21.20
CA GLN A 136 6.95 -5.66 20.19
C GLN A 136 7.24 -6.49 18.95
N SER A 137 6.18 -7.11 18.44
CA SER A 137 6.19 -8.05 17.32
C SER A 137 6.84 -7.43 16.08
N PHE A 138 7.58 -8.26 15.34
CA PHE A 138 8.16 -7.94 14.01
C PHE A 138 7.12 -7.62 12.93
N SER A 139 5.84 -7.50 13.31
CA SER A 139 4.71 -7.42 12.41
C SER A 139 4.12 -6.01 12.47
N VAL A 140 4.07 -5.34 11.31
CA VAL A 140 3.50 -4.00 11.19
C VAL A 140 2.14 -4.08 10.48
N PRO A 141 1.18 -3.20 10.80
CA PRO A 141 -0.05 -3.09 10.04
C PRO A 141 0.23 -2.62 8.62
N VAL A 142 -0.08 -3.45 7.63
CA VAL A 142 0.06 -3.14 6.22
C VAL A 142 -1.30 -2.90 5.59
N GLN A 143 -1.42 -1.81 4.82
CA GLN A 143 -2.58 -1.48 4.01
C GLN A 143 -2.52 -2.24 2.68
N GLU A 144 -3.20 -3.37 2.59
CA GLU A 144 -3.28 -4.17 1.37
C GLU A 144 -4.48 -3.78 0.52
N ARG A 145 -4.25 -3.44 -0.75
CA ARG A 145 -5.31 -3.16 -1.72
C ARG A 145 -5.59 -4.32 -2.65
N TYR A 146 -6.84 -4.37 -3.10
CA TYR A 146 -7.37 -5.41 -3.96
C TYR A 146 -8.17 -4.82 -5.11
N CYS A 147 -7.80 -5.25 -6.33
CA CYS A 147 -8.27 -4.65 -7.56
C CYS A 147 -9.70 -5.07 -7.95
N SER A 148 -10.25 -6.12 -7.33
CA SER A 148 -11.58 -6.65 -7.62
C SER A 148 -12.11 -7.41 -6.42
N ILE A 149 -13.43 -7.69 -6.42
CA ILE A 149 -14.07 -8.47 -5.36
C ILE A 149 -13.46 -9.87 -5.21
N LYS A 150 -13.06 -10.51 -6.33
CA LYS A 150 -12.36 -11.80 -6.31
C LYS A 150 -11.03 -11.71 -5.55
N CYS A 151 -10.22 -10.69 -5.86
CA CYS A 151 -8.93 -10.49 -5.19
C CYS A 151 -9.13 -10.15 -3.71
N PHE A 152 -10.14 -9.34 -3.42
CA PHE A 152 -10.47 -8.94 -2.04
C PHE A 152 -10.91 -10.13 -1.19
N ASN A 153 -11.77 -11.00 -1.72
CA ASN A 153 -12.18 -12.23 -1.04
C ASN A 153 -11.00 -13.16 -0.80
N TYR A 154 -10.08 -13.27 -1.75
CA TYR A 154 -8.81 -13.97 -1.54
C TYR A 154 -8.01 -13.36 -0.38
N GLY A 155 -7.90 -12.03 -0.35
CA GLY A 155 -7.24 -11.27 0.72
C GLY A 155 -7.84 -11.53 2.10
N LEU A 156 -9.17 -11.45 2.21
CA LEU A 156 -9.91 -11.73 3.44
C LEU A 156 -9.69 -13.17 3.92
N LYS A 157 -9.80 -14.15 3.02
CA LYS A 157 -9.54 -15.55 3.35
C LYS A 157 -8.10 -15.75 3.85
N ARG A 158 -7.11 -15.16 3.16
CA ARG A 158 -5.70 -15.19 3.56
C ARG A 158 -5.46 -14.52 4.92
N ALA A 159 -6.23 -13.49 5.23
CA ALA A 159 -6.14 -12.77 6.49
C ALA A 159 -6.91 -13.44 7.65
N GLY A 160 -7.70 -14.48 7.37
CA GLY A 160 -8.63 -15.07 8.35
C GLY A 160 -9.77 -14.12 8.73
N MET A 161 -10.21 -13.28 7.79
CA MET A 161 -11.27 -12.31 7.96
C MET A 161 -12.51 -12.76 7.19
N THR A 162 -13.69 -12.50 7.74
CA THR A 162 -14.99 -12.67 7.06
C THR A 162 -15.49 -11.32 6.56
N GLN A 163 -16.23 -11.29 5.44
CA GLN A 163 -16.92 -10.07 5.03
C GLN A 163 -17.99 -9.74 6.06
N MET A 164 -18.12 -8.45 6.42
CA MET A 164 -19.35 -7.99 7.04
C MET A 164 -20.44 -8.08 5.97
N ALA A 165 -21.55 -8.76 6.28
CA ALA A 165 -22.74 -8.73 5.44
C ALA A 165 -23.16 -7.26 5.30
N VAL A 166 -23.25 -6.79 4.05
CA VAL A 166 -23.81 -5.48 3.71
C VAL A 166 -25.32 -5.60 3.69
#